data_AF-A0A418WUD2-F1
#
_entry.id   AF-A0A418WUD2-F1
#
_cell.length_a   1.000
_cell.length_b   1.000
_cell.length_c   1.000
_cell.angle_alpha   90.00
_cell.angle_beta   90.00
_cell.angle_gamma   90.00
#
_symmetry.space_group_name_H-M   'P 1'
#
loop_
_entity.id
_entity.type
_entity.pdbx_description
1 polymer ?
#
loop_
_entity_poly.entity_id
_entity_poly.type
_entity_poly.pdbx_seq_one_letter_code
_entity_poly.pdbx_strand_id
1 'polypeptide(L)'
;MVLTEIATGLSVVNGAVTAFKAGRETIKAIGGKLDRENRLKIEAMIDDMTDRLREAQEAVLALTDRCRELEQENNRLVQFKIDAQNYELRQIAPNSFAYAVKPDVEHLQRDAHLCANCFDQSQKSILQLEKQGPFGMDTLKCPRCETRVMFDSGRSGAAGVTIATVKRSSRFDGDW
;
A
#
# COMPACT_ATOMS: atom_id res chain seq x y z
N MET A 1 11.20 14.82 -12.23
CA MET A 1 12.48 15.38 -12.71
C MET A 1 13.41 14.27 -13.18
N VAL A 2 13.66 13.23 -12.36
CA VAL A 2 14.47 12.06 -12.79
C VAL A 2 13.81 11.27 -13.93
N LEU A 3 12.50 10.99 -13.85
CA LEU A 3 11.78 10.28 -14.92
C LEU A 3 11.73 11.05 -16.26
N THR A 4 11.71 12.38 -16.21
CA THR A 4 11.70 13.21 -17.42
C THR A 4 13.05 13.19 -18.13
N GLU A 5 14.14 13.17 -17.36
CA GLU A 5 15.50 13.03 -17.90
C GLU A 5 15.74 11.65 -18.53
N ILE A 6 15.23 10.58 -17.89
CA ILE A 6 15.33 9.23 -18.45
C ILE A 6 14.51 9.10 -19.75
N ALA A 7 13.32 9.70 -19.82
CA ALA A 7 12.51 9.73 -21.03
C ALA A 7 13.22 10.45 -22.19
N THR A 8 13.92 11.57 -21.91
CA THR A 8 14.76 12.25 -22.91
C THR A 8 15.98 11.44 -23.31
N GLY A 9 16.60 10.69 -22.39
CA GLY A 9 17.70 9.78 -22.74
C GLY A 9 17.25 8.64 -23.65
N LEU A 10 16.07 8.07 -23.38
CA LEU A 10 15.48 7.00 -24.17
C LEU A 10 15.15 7.43 -25.61
N SER A 11 14.66 8.66 -25.81
CA SER A 11 14.38 9.17 -27.16
C SER A 11 15.65 9.37 -27.99
N VAL A 12 16.75 9.80 -27.35
CA VAL A 12 18.08 9.91 -27.98
C VAL A 12 18.59 8.53 -28.41
N VAL A 13 18.44 7.50 -27.57
CA VAL A 13 18.83 6.11 -27.90
C VAL A 13 18.00 5.57 -29.07
N ASN A 14 16.69 5.79 -29.08
CA ASN A 14 15.81 5.40 -30.21
C ASN A 14 16.21 6.11 -31.52
N GLY A 15 16.57 7.40 -31.44
CA GLY A 15 17.09 8.15 -32.57
C GLY A 15 18.39 7.56 -33.10
N ALA A 16 19.32 7.19 -32.21
CA ALA A 16 20.59 6.56 -32.58
C ALA A 16 20.38 5.20 -33.27
N VAL A 17 19.53 4.32 -32.70
CA VAL A 17 19.21 3.02 -33.31
C VAL A 17 18.61 3.18 -34.71
N THR A 18 17.73 4.16 -34.89
CA THR A 18 17.12 4.46 -36.20
C THR A 18 18.15 4.97 -37.20
N ALA A 19 19.07 5.83 -36.75
CA ALA A 19 20.16 6.34 -37.57
C ALA A 19 21.15 5.23 -37.99
N PHE A 20 21.48 4.29 -37.10
CA PHE A 20 22.32 3.14 -37.42
C PHE A 20 21.64 2.20 -38.43
N LYS A 21 20.34 1.94 -38.28
CA LYS A 21 19.57 1.16 -39.27
C LYS A 21 19.53 1.83 -40.63
N ALA A 22 19.29 3.14 -40.69
CA ALA A 22 19.33 3.91 -41.93
C ALA A 22 20.74 3.92 -42.56
N GLY A 23 21.79 4.05 -41.74
CA GLY A 23 23.19 3.94 -42.16
C GLY A 23 23.51 2.56 -42.76
N ARG A 24 22.90 1.50 -42.23
CA ARG A 24 23.03 0.14 -42.80
C ARG A 24 22.40 0.04 -44.19
N GLU A 25 21.21 0.63 -44.38
CA GLU A 25 20.53 0.64 -45.67
C GLU A 25 21.29 1.45 -46.73
N THR A 26 21.91 2.57 -46.34
CA THR A 26 22.74 3.37 -47.26
C THR A 26 24.02 2.63 -47.66
N ILE A 27 24.68 1.92 -46.74
CA ILE A 27 25.85 1.08 -47.07
C ILE A 27 25.47 -0.04 -48.04
N LYS A 28 24.30 -0.68 -47.85
CA LYS A 28 23.79 -1.68 -48.80
C LYS A 28 23.51 -1.09 -50.18
N ALA A 29 22.95 0.13 -50.24
CA ALA A 29 22.66 0.83 -51.49
C ALA A 29 23.93 1.29 -52.24
N ILE A 30 25.02 1.61 -51.52
CA ILE A 30 26.32 2.02 -52.11
C ILE A 30 27.21 0.80 -52.45
N GLY A 31 26.75 -0.42 -52.13
CA GLY A 31 27.50 -1.67 -52.12
C GLY A 31 28.17 -2.15 -53.41
N GLY A 32 28.09 -1.40 -54.51
CA GLY A 32 28.85 -1.65 -55.75
C GLY A 32 30.31 -1.16 -55.74
N LYS A 33 30.72 -0.31 -54.78
CA LYS A 33 32.07 0.32 -54.75
C LYS A 33 32.95 -0.04 -53.55
N LEU A 34 32.44 -0.83 -52.60
CA LEU A 34 33.15 -1.22 -51.38
C LEU A 34 33.62 -2.68 -51.48
N ASP A 35 34.85 -2.92 -51.01
CA ASP A 35 35.42 -4.26 -50.95
C ASP A 35 34.58 -5.17 -50.05
N ARG A 36 34.31 -6.39 -50.49
CA ARG A 36 33.29 -7.29 -49.88
C ARG A 36 33.60 -7.58 -48.42
N GLU A 37 34.88 -7.67 -48.06
CA GLU A 37 35.35 -7.91 -46.70
C GLU A 37 35.09 -6.71 -45.78
N ASN A 38 35.36 -5.49 -46.24
CA ASN A 38 35.14 -4.28 -45.45
C ASN A 38 33.65 -4.02 -45.21
N ARG A 39 32.79 -4.37 -46.17
CA ARG A 39 31.32 -4.28 -46.00
C ARG A 39 30.83 -5.18 -44.87
N LEU A 40 31.28 -6.43 -44.83
CA LEU A 40 30.91 -7.39 -43.78
C LEU A 40 31.37 -6.94 -42.39
N LYS A 41 32.58 -6.37 -42.28
CA LYS A 41 33.09 -5.83 -41.01
C LYS A 41 32.25 -4.65 -40.51
N ILE A 42 31.85 -3.74 -41.39
CA ILE A 42 31.01 -2.59 -41.02
C ILE A 42 29.60 -3.05 -40.65
N GLU A 43 29.01 -3.98 -41.40
CA GLU A 43 27.69 -4.54 -41.08
C GLU A 43 27.70 -5.23 -39.71
N ALA A 44 28.71 -6.06 -39.43
CA ALA A 44 28.86 -6.72 -38.13
C ALA A 44 29.02 -5.73 -36.97
N MET A 45 29.76 -4.63 -37.19
CA MET A 45 29.95 -3.58 -36.18
C MET A 45 28.66 -2.78 -35.92
N ILE A 46 27.88 -2.50 -36.96
CA ILE A 46 26.58 -1.82 -36.83
C ILE A 46 25.58 -2.73 -36.10
N ASP A 47 25.57 -4.03 -36.41
CA ASP A 47 24.68 -4.99 -35.74
C ASP A 47 25.05 -5.13 -34.25
N ASP A 48 26.33 -5.29 -33.89
CA ASP A 48 26.80 -5.31 -32.48
C ASP A 48 26.45 -4.01 -31.72
N MET A 49 26.63 -2.84 -32.35
CA MET A 49 26.22 -1.57 -31.74
C MET A 49 24.71 -1.48 -31.54
N THR A 50 23.93 -1.96 -32.52
CA THR A 50 22.46 -1.94 -32.45
C THR A 50 21.96 -2.85 -31.34
N ASP A 51 22.55 -4.04 -31.20
CA ASP A 51 22.19 -5.00 -30.17
C ASP A 51 22.50 -4.46 -28.77
N ARG A 52 23.71 -3.90 -28.56
CA ARG A 52 24.07 -3.26 -27.28
C ARG A 52 23.19 -2.09 -26.92
N LEU A 53 22.81 -1.27 -27.90
CA LEU A 53 21.87 -0.15 -27.68
C LEU A 53 20.48 -0.65 -27.30
N ARG A 54 20.04 -1.77 -27.89
CA ARG A 54 18.75 -2.40 -27.56
C ARG A 54 18.76 -2.98 -26.15
N GLU A 55 19.83 -3.67 -25.76
CA GLU A 55 20.00 -4.19 -24.39
C GLU A 55 20.00 -3.05 -23.35
N ALA A 56 20.75 -1.97 -23.62
CA ALA A 56 20.76 -0.80 -22.76
C ALA A 56 19.36 -0.15 -22.67
N GLN A 57 18.62 -0.12 -23.77
CA GLN A 57 17.25 0.39 -23.81
C GLN A 57 16.31 -0.43 -22.93
N GLU A 58 16.33 -1.75 -23.05
CA GLU A 58 15.51 -2.66 -22.25
C GLU A 58 15.81 -2.50 -20.76
N ALA A 59 17.10 -2.39 -20.40
CA ALA A 59 17.53 -2.16 -19.02
C ALA A 59 17.05 -0.80 -18.48
N VAL A 60 17.14 0.27 -19.28
CA VAL A 60 16.65 1.60 -18.89
C VAL A 60 15.14 1.60 -18.68
N LEU A 61 14.37 0.92 -19.53
CA LEU A 61 12.92 0.81 -19.37
C LEU A 61 12.56 0.08 -18.07
N ALA A 62 13.19 -1.08 -17.81
CA ALA A 62 12.97 -1.83 -16.58
C ALA A 62 13.31 -1.02 -15.32
N LEU A 63 14.43 -0.30 -15.33
CA LEU A 63 14.82 0.60 -14.23
C LEU A 63 13.85 1.77 -14.08
N THR A 64 13.34 2.33 -15.18
CA THR A 64 12.37 3.43 -15.16
C THR A 64 11.06 2.99 -14.50
N ASP A 65 10.55 1.83 -14.86
CA ASP A 65 9.32 1.28 -14.28
C ASP A 65 9.52 1.00 -12.78
N ARG A 66 10.69 0.46 -12.41
CA ARG A 66 11.01 0.26 -10.99
C ARG A 66 11.11 1.58 -10.22
N CYS A 67 11.71 2.62 -10.81
CA CYS A 67 11.75 3.96 -10.23
C CYS A 67 10.33 4.52 -10.03
N ARG A 68 9.43 4.35 -11.01
CA ARG A 68 8.03 4.77 -10.89
C ARG A 68 7.30 4.05 -9.76
N GLU A 69 7.47 2.74 -9.66
CA GLU A 69 6.88 1.95 -8.56
C GLU A 69 7.37 2.44 -7.19
N LEU A 70 8.68 2.68 -7.06
CA LEU A 70 9.28 3.16 -5.82
C LEU A 70 8.84 4.58 -5.48
N GLU A 71 8.75 5.49 -6.47
CA GLU A 71 8.23 6.85 -6.26
C GLU A 71 6.77 6.82 -5.80
N GLN A 72 5.93 5.97 -6.41
CA GLN A 72 4.54 5.79 -5.99
C GLN A 72 4.44 5.26 -4.57
N GLU A 73 5.25 4.25 -4.23
CA GLU A 73 5.25 3.68 -2.89
C GLU A 73 5.77 4.69 -1.85
N ASN A 74 6.81 5.45 -2.19
CA ASN A 74 7.32 6.51 -1.32
C ASN A 74 6.24 7.58 -1.06
N ASN A 75 5.55 8.04 -2.11
CA ASN A 75 4.46 9.00 -1.98
C ASN A 75 3.32 8.44 -1.11
N ARG A 76 2.96 7.17 -1.26
CA ARG A 76 1.96 6.50 -0.40
C ARG A 76 2.40 6.47 1.05
N LEU A 77 3.66 6.14 1.33
CA LEU A 77 4.21 6.11 2.69
C LEU A 77 4.30 7.51 3.31
N VAL A 78 4.67 8.53 2.53
CA VAL A 78 4.69 9.93 2.98
C VAL A 78 3.28 10.40 3.31
N GLN A 79 2.31 10.15 2.42
CA GLN A 79 0.92 10.49 2.69
C GLN A 79 0.39 9.75 3.92
N PHE A 80 0.71 8.45 4.06
CA PHE A 80 0.36 7.68 5.25
C PHE A 80 0.95 8.31 6.51
N LYS A 81 2.22 8.74 6.50
CA LYS A 81 2.85 9.40 7.66
C LYS A 81 2.17 10.71 8.03
N ILE A 82 1.83 11.54 7.05
CA ILE A 82 1.09 12.79 7.27
C ILE A 82 -0.26 12.47 7.90
N ASP A 83 -1.00 11.54 7.31
CA ASP A 83 -2.31 11.16 7.82
C ASP A 83 -2.20 10.53 9.22
N ALA A 84 -1.15 9.76 9.48
CA ALA A 84 -0.91 9.09 10.75
C ALA A 84 -0.69 10.06 11.91
N GLN A 85 -0.23 11.28 11.64
CA GLN A 85 -0.12 12.34 12.67
C GLN A 85 -1.48 12.71 13.27
N ASN A 86 -2.58 12.47 12.54
CA ASN A 86 -3.94 12.76 12.99
C ASN A 86 -4.55 11.61 13.80
N TYR A 87 -3.85 10.49 13.95
CA TYR A 87 -4.31 9.34 14.73
C TYR A 87 -3.49 9.17 16.00
N GLU A 88 -4.10 8.59 17.02
CA GLU A 88 -3.46 8.20 18.26
C GLU A 88 -3.89 6.79 18.66
N LEU A 89 -2.98 6.04 19.28
CA LEU A 89 -3.29 4.74 19.83
C LEU A 89 -4.08 4.93 21.12
N ARG A 90 -5.35 4.50 21.13
CA ARG A 90 -6.24 4.61 22.28
C ARG A 90 -6.69 3.22 22.72
N GLN A 91 -6.82 3.06 24.04
CA GLN A 91 -7.45 1.88 24.60
C GLN A 91 -8.98 2.00 24.44
N ILE A 92 -9.59 1.07 23.70
CA ILE A 92 -11.04 1.07 23.38
C ILE A 92 -11.85 0.12 24.25
N ALA A 93 -11.20 -0.86 24.90
CA ALA A 93 -11.76 -1.76 25.90
C ALA A 93 -10.63 -2.28 26.81
N PRO A 94 -10.93 -2.96 27.93
CA PRO A 94 -9.90 -3.60 28.74
C PRO A 94 -8.99 -4.50 27.88
N ASN A 95 -7.68 -4.22 27.91
CA ASN A 95 -6.66 -4.93 27.12
C ASN A 95 -6.86 -4.89 25.58
N SER A 96 -7.61 -3.91 25.04
CA SER A 96 -7.82 -3.75 23.60
C SER A 96 -7.44 -2.35 23.13
N PHE A 97 -6.57 -2.27 22.12
CA PHE A 97 -6.03 -1.01 21.57
C PHE A 97 -6.38 -0.87 20.09
N ALA A 98 -6.72 0.34 19.68
CA ALA A 98 -6.97 0.71 18.29
C ALA A 98 -6.53 2.15 18.02
N TYR A 99 -6.19 2.47 16.78
CA TYR A 99 -5.92 3.86 16.41
C TYR A 99 -7.24 4.60 16.19
N ALA A 100 -7.39 5.75 16.84
CA ALA A 100 -8.54 6.64 16.72
C ALA A 100 -8.07 8.03 16.25
N VAL A 101 -8.97 8.79 15.62
CA VAL A 101 -8.68 10.17 15.22
C VAL A 101 -8.51 11.04 16.47
N LYS A 102 -7.53 11.94 16.46
CA LYS A 102 -7.32 12.91 17.53
C LYS A 102 -8.54 13.84 17.66
N PRO A 103 -8.95 14.19 18.90
CA PRO A 103 -10.14 15.02 19.13
C PRO A 103 -10.00 16.43 18.55
N ASP A 104 -8.78 16.95 18.38
CA ASP A 104 -8.53 18.29 17.81
C ASP A 104 -8.81 18.38 16.29
N VAL A 105 -9.11 17.25 15.64
CA VAL A 105 -9.41 17.12 14.21
C VAL A 105 -10.90 16.76 14.04
N GLU A 106 -11.77 17.35 14.86
CA GLU A 106 -13.22 17.16 14.77
C GLU A 106 -13.77 17.93 13.58
N HIS A 107 -14.29 17.22 12.57
CA HIS A 107 -15.47 17.66 11.78
C HIS A 107 -16.10 16.56 10.90
N LEU A 108 -15.50 15.37 10.73
CA LEU A 108 -16.11 14.32 9.92
C LEU A 108 -16.10 12.93 10.57
N GLN A 109 -17.32 12.49 10.92
CA GLN A 109 -17.80 11.11 10.94
C GLN A 109 -17.20 10.11 11.96
N ARG A 110 -18.06 9.77 12.95
CA ARG A 110 -18.18 8.50 13.70
C ARG A 110 -16.88 7.73 13.92
N ASP A 111 -16.30 7.83 15.12
CA ASP A 111 -15.44 6.87 15.84
C ASP A 111 -14.92 5.68 15.02
N ALA A 112 -14.23 5.95 13.92
CA ALA A 112 -13.75 4.90 13.03
C ALA A 112 -12.44 4.39 13.62
N HIS A 113 -12.53 3.28 14.34
CA HIS A 113 -11.34 2.63 14.91
C HIS A 113 -10.56 1.90 13.82
N LEU A 114 -9.26 2.19 13.74
CA LEU A 114 -8.33 1.51 12.85
C LEU A 114 -7.59 0.39 13.59
N CYS A 115 -7.33 -0.70 12.88
CA CYS A 115 -6.58 -1.83 13.43
C CYS A 115 -5.12 -1.44 13.73
N ALA A 116 -4.66 -1.65 14.96
CA ALA A 116 -3.28 -1.37 15.38
C ALA A 116 -2.24 -2.10 14.51
N ASN A 117 -2.43 -3.41 14.30
CA ASN A 117 -1.50 -4.22 13.53
C ASN A 117 -1.38 -3.78 12.06
N CYS A 118 -2.48 -3.43 11.40
CA CYS A 118 -2.43 -2.92 10.03
C CYS A 118 -1.80 -1.52 9.98
N PHE A 119 -2.14 -0.67 10.94
CA PHE A 119 -1.66 0.70 10.97
C PHE A 119 -0.14 0.77 11.18
N ASP A 120 0.42 -0.10 12.04
CA ASP A 120 1.88 -0.22 12.22
C ASP A 120 2.59 -0.70 10.93
N GLN A 121 1.87 -1.41 10.06
CA GLN A 121 2.34 -1.81 8.72
C GLN A 121 2.09 -0.74 7.65
N SER A 122 1.86 0.52 8.05
CA SER A 122 1.55 1.65 7.17
C SER A 122 0.29 1.47 6.33
N GLN A 123 -0.70 0.75 6.87
CA GLN A 123 -1.95 0.43 6.18
C GLN A 123 -3.17 0.76 7.03
N LYS A 124 -4.08 1.55 6.48
CA LYS A 124 -5.35 1.85 7.15
C LYS A 124 -6.33 0.71 6.91
N SER A 125 -6.81 0.10 7.99
CA SER A 125 -7.92 -0.86 7.92
C SER A 125 -8.90 -0.55 9.04
N ILE A 126 -10.14 -0.26 8.64
CA ILE A 126 -11.23 0.08 9.57
C ILE A 126 -11.74 -1.22 10.19
N LEU A 127 -11.75 -1.26 11.51
CA LEU A 127 -12.33 -2.35 12.28
C LEU A 127 -13.84 -2.39 12.07
N GLN A 128 -14.36 -3.56 11.68
CA GLN A 128 -15.78 -3.78 11.41
C GLN A 128 -16.40 -4.60 12.54
N LEU A 129 -17.68 -4.35 12.85
CA LEU A 129 -18.40 -5.13 13.86
C LEU A 129 -18.58 -6.58 13.36
N GLU A 130 -18.06 -7.55 14.11
CA GLU A 130 -18.22 -8.99 13.83
C GLU A 130 -19.34 -9.59 14.67
N LYS A 131 -19.34 -9.30 15.97
CA LYS A 131 -20.29 -9.89 16.92
C LYS A 131 -20.67 -8.89 18.00
N GLN A 132 -21.95 -8.83 18.30
CA GLN A 132 -22.47 -8.13 19.46
C GLN A 132 -22.39 -9.05 20.68
N GLY A 133 -21.73 -8.59 21.74
CA GLY A 133 -21.60 -9.37 22.97
C GLY A 133 -22.58 -8.95 24.06
N PRO A 134 -22.74 -9.77 25.09
CA PRO A 134 -23.53 -9.41 26.27
C PRO A 134 -22.87 -8.21 26.98
N PHE A 135 -23.69 -7.41 27.67
CA PHE A 135 -23.24 -6.23 28.42
C PHE A 135 -22.49 -5.18 27.58
N GLY A 136 -22.79 -5.07 26.28
CA GLY A 136 -22.22 -4.04 25.41
C GLY A 136 -20.78 -4.32 24.97
N MET A 137 -20.20 -5.47 25.29
CA MET A 137 -18.85 -5.86 24.87
C MET A 137 -18.86 -6.44 23.45
N ASP A 138 -18.73 -5.58 22.46
CA ASP A 138 -18.73 -5.95 21.05
C ASP A 138 -17.36 -6.43 20.60
N THR A 139 -17.35 -7.32 19.61
CA THR A 139 -16.12 -7.78 18.96
C THR A 139 -16.02 -7.13 17.59
N LEU A 140 -14.94 -6.38 17.38
CA LEU A 140 -14.58 -5.84 16.08
C LEU A 140 -13.54 -6.74 15.42
N LYS A 141 -13.71 -7.01 14.13
CA LYS A 141 -12.76 -7.75 13.29
C LYS A 141 -12.16 -6.84 12.24
N CYS A 142 -10.85 -6.95 12.05
CA CYS A 142 -10.16 -6.37 10.90
C CYS A 142 -10.38 -7.24 9.65
N PRO A 143 -10.87 -6.70 8.52
CA PRO A 143 -11.07 -7.49 7.30
C PRO A 143 -9.75 -7.93 6.64
N ARG A 144 -8.62 -7.29 6.98
CA ARG A 144 -7.33 -7.54 6.34
C ARG A 144 -6.48 -8.59 7.06
N CYS A 145 -6.27 -8.41 8.35
CA CYS A 145 -5.40 -9.29 9.16
C CYS A 145 -6.20 -10.21 10.09
N GLU A 146 -7.53 -10.17 10.02
CA GLU A 146 -8.46 -10.97 10.83
C GLU A 146 -8.33 -10.79 12.36
N THR A 147 -7.53 -9.82 12.80
CA THR A 147 -7.36 -9.52 14.22
C THR A 147 -8.70 -9.08 14.80
N ARG A 148 -9.04 -9.67 15.95
CA ARG A 148 -10.25 -9.37 16.71
C ARG A 148 -9.88 -8.54 17.93
N VAL A 149 -10.63 -7.48 18.17
CA VAL A 149 -10.48 -6.62 19.35
C VAL A 149 -11.83 -6.44 20.02
N MET A 150 -11.82 -6.30 21.33
CA MET A 150 -13.04 -5.98 22.07
C MET A 150 -13.28 -4.48 22.01
N PHE A 151 -14.55 -4.10 21.99
CA PHE A 151 -15.03 -2.73 21.96
C PHE A 151 -16.19 -2.58 22.94
N ASP A 152 -16.07 -1.64 23.88
CA ASP A 152 -17.19 -1.33 24.77
C ASP A 152 -18.15 -0.36 24.06
N SER A 153 -19.28 -0.89 23.59
CA SER A 153 -20.33 -0.11 22.93
C SER A 153 -21.18 0.72 23.90
N GLY A 154 -20.95 0.64 25.21
CA GLY A 154 -21.72 1.36 26.23
C GLY A 154 -23.18 0.93 26.36
N ARG A 155 -23.62 -0.09 25.61
CA ARG A 155 -25.02 -0.58 25.62
C ARG A 155 -25.43 -1.23 26.93
N SER A 156 -24.47 -1.59 27.79
CA SER A 156 -24.71 -2.04 29.17
C SER A 156 -25.36 -0.99 30.05
N GLY A 157 -25.27 0.31 29.72
CA GLY A 157 -25.93 1.38 30.47
C GLY A 157 -27.45 1.49 30.26
N ALA A 158 -28.00 0.83 29.23
CA ALA A 158 -29.44 0.91 28.90
C ALA A 158 -30.27 -0.25 29.47
N ALA A 159 -29.65 -1.35 29.87
CA ALA A 159 -30.30 -2.43 30.58
C ALA A 159 -29.96 -2.29 32.07
N GLY A 160 -30.83 -1.59 32.82
CA GLY A 160 -30.74 -1.53 34.27
C GLY A 160 -30.48 -2.93 34.82
N VAL A 161 -29.38 -3.10 35.54
CA VAL A 161 -29.11 -4.32 36.29
C VAL A 161 -30.20 -4.41 37.36
N THR A 162 -31.29 -5.11 37.06
CA THR A 162 -32.32 -5.42 38.05
C THR A 162 -31.71 -6.47 38.98
N ILE A 163 -31.08 -6.01 40.05
CA ILE A 163 -30.78 -6.87 41.20
C ILE A 163 -32.14 -7.31 41.74
N ALA A 164 -32.59 -8.50 41.34
CA ALA A 164 -33.79 -9.07 41.90
C ALA A 164 -33.49 -9.44 43.36
N THR A 165 -33.91 -8.58 44.30
CA THR A 165 -33.87 -8.90 45.73
C THR A 165 -34.81 -10.07 45.97
N VAL A 166 -34.26 -11.28 46.02
CA VAL A 166 -35.01 -12.46 46.43
C VAL A 166 -35.35 -12.28 47.90
N LYS A 167 -36.61 -11.93 48.22
CA LYS A 167 -37.15 -12.07 49.58
C LYS A 167 -37.16 -13.56 49.89
N ARG A 168 -36.11 -14.06 50.54
CA ARG A 168 -36.18 -15.34 51.24
C ARG A 168 -37.20 -15.16 52.36
N SER A 169 -38.35 -15.81 52.26
CA SER A 169 -39.27 -15.88 53.39
C SER A 169 -38.56 -16.60 54.52
N SER A 170 -38.29 -15.90 55.62
CA SER A 170 -37.84 -16.47 56.88
C SER A 170 -39.00 -17.26 57.49
N ARG A 171 -39.32 -18.44 56.95
CA ARG A 171 -40.00 -19.49 57.71
C ARG A 171 -38.92 -20.24 58.48
N PHE A 172 -38.56 -19.66 59.60
CA PHE A 172 -37.93 -20.38 60.68
C PHE A 172 -39.10 -20.98 61.48
N ASP A 173 -39.55 -22.16 61.06
CA ASP A 173 -40.56 -22.93 61.79
C ASP A 173 -39.86 -23.53 63.01
N GLY A 174 -39.86 -22.76 64.11
CA GLY A 174 -39.30 -23.16 65.38
C GLY A 174 -40.30 -23.99 66.16
N ASP A 175 -40.19 -25.31 66.06
CA ASP A 175 -40.77 -26.25 67.03
C ASP A 175 -39.66 -26.69 68.00
N TRP A 176 -39.75 -26.24 69.26
CA TRP A 176 -39.04 -26.79 70.43
C TRP A 176 -40.01 -26.93 71.59
#